data_AF-A0A1Y4BIC8-F1
#
_entry.id   AF-A0A1Y4BIC8-F1
#
_cell.length_a   1.000
_cell.length_b   1.000
_cell.length_c   1.000
_cell.angle_alpha   90.00
_cell.angle_beta   90.00
_cell.angle_gamma   90.00
#
_symmetry.space_group_name_H-M   'P 1'
#
loop_
_entity.id
_entity.type
_entity.pdbx_description
1 polymer ?
#
loop_
_entity_poly.entity_id
_entity_poly.type
_entity_poly.pdbx_seq_one_letter_code
_entity_poly.pdbx_strand_id
1 'polypeptide(L)'
;MRKQTPELEDVRRKIIDLDPRLWINGWLLSTPDAYLLYERELRALSRELTGKKTLGDGRLSLRELSYRVFGDEKFLALESEGRKLLHLMGLSDVVSSRPQVKLELLHHIPRHHRHLRLVVSENLDPWVNMRNAMYLDGRKRLFGERVHGVVFGNGYLVDDPHKLPDLIASLGAEDVRVLYWGDIDRAGLSILAKLADMAEGRFNVEPFVAAYRLMLRRAMERFPDPLENEPTDQSSVPVRGLELLEGSLKKREASYLRSVIEHARLIPQEILTAEDL
;
A
#
# COMPACT_ATOMS: atom_id res chain seq x y z
N MET A 1 -45.00 -15.35 -6.74
CA MET A 1 -45.19 -14.54 -7.97
C MET A 1 -45.87 -13.22 -7.60
N ARG A 2 -45.14 -12.09 -7.62
CA ARG A 2 -45.78 -10.76 -7.48
C ARG A 2 -46.67 -10.54 -8.72
N LYS A 3 -47.94 -10.14 -8.53
CA LYS A 3 -48.88 -9.84 -9.63
C LYS A 3 -48.29 -8.73 -10.51
N GLN A 4 -48.26 -8.93 -11.82
CA GLN A 4 -47.88 -7.89 -12.78
C GLN A 4 -49.00 -6.85 -12.81
N THR A 5 -48.70 -5.62 -12.39
CA THR A 5 -49.60 -4.47 -12.57
C THR A 5 -49.06 -3.57 -13.68
N PRO A 6 -49.90 -2.78 -14.37
CA PRO A 6 -49.47 -1.88 -15.44
C PRO A 6 -48.36 -0.90 -15.01
N GLU A 7 -48.37 -0.47 -13.74
CA GLU A 7 -47.33 0.41 -13.19
C GLU A 7 -45.96 -0.29 -13.09
N LEU A 8 -45.95 -1.59 -12.75
CA LEU A 8 -44.72 -2.40 -12.71
C LEU A 8 -44.12 -2.63 -14.09
N GLU A 9 -44.97 -2.71 -15.13
CA GLU A 9 -44.51 -2.82 -16.52
C GLU A 9 -43.86 -1.52 -17.01
N ASP A 10 -44.42 -0.36 -16.65
CA ASP A 10 -43.83 0.94 -16.99
C ASP A 10 -42.45 1.14 -16.34
N VAL A 11 -42.32 0.78 -15.06
CA VAL A 11 -41.02 0.84 -14.36
C VAL A 11 -39.99 -0.08 -15.01
N ARG A 12 -40.40 -1.29 -15.44
CA ARG A 12 -39.49 -2.21 -16.14
C ARG A 12 -39.02 -1.68 -17.48
N ARG A 13 -39.88 -1.00 -18.25
CA ARG A 13 -39.47 -0.34 -19.50
C ARG A 13 -38.42 0.73 -19.22
N LYS A 14 -38.65 1.56 -18.21
CA LYS A 14 -37.67 2.58 -17.78
C LYS A 14 -36.34 1.99 -17.31
N ILE A 15 -36.34 0.79 -16.71
CA ILE A 15 -35.12 0.06 -16.35
C ILE A 15 -34.38 -0.39 -17.62
N ILE A 16 -35.09 -0.95 -18.61
CA ILE A 16 -34.52 -1.44 -19.86
C ILE A 16 -33.89 -0.29 -20.67
N ASP A 17 -34.44 0.93 -20.58
CA ASP A 17 -33.87 2.14 -21.21
C ASP A 17 -32.55 2.61 -20.58
N LEU A 18 -32.14 2.05 -19.44
CA LEU A 18 -30.84 2.33 -18.84
C LEU A 18 -29.71 1.56 -19.55
N ASP A 19 -28.46 1.94 -19.28
CA ASP A 19 -27.28 1.19 -19.70
C ASP A 19 -27.46 -0.31 -19.37
N PRO A 20 -27.29 -1.23 -20.34
CA PRO A 20 -27.55 -2.65 -20.16
C PRO A 20 -26.85 -3.26 -18.95
N ARG A 21 -25.67 -2.76 -18.59
CA ARG A 21 -24.91 -3.23 -17.42
C ARG A 21 -25.70 -3.10 -16.11
N LEU A 22 -26.64 -2.16 -16.01
CA LEU A 22 -27.43 -1.92 -14.80
C LEU A 22 -28.51 -2.99 -14.56
N TRP A 23 -28.90 -3.74 -15.59
CA TRP A 23 -29.99 -4.72 -15.49
C TRP A 23 -29.66 -6.10 -16.05
N ILE A 24 -28.52 -6.29 -16.72
CA ILE A 24 -28.12 -7.57 -17.34
C ILE A 24 -28.02 -8.73 -16.34
N ASN A 25 -27.69 -8.46 -15.08
CA ASN A 25 -27.65 -9.49 -14.03
C ASN A 25 -29.04 -9.85 -13.49
N GLY A 26 -30.10 -9.20 -13.97
CA GLY A 26 -31.49 -9.44 -13.60
C GLY A 26 -31.93 -8.88 -12.24
N TRP A 27 -31.02 -8.34 -11.42
CA TRP A 27 -31.35 -7.87 -10.07
C TRP A 27 -32.30 -6.66 -10.09
N LEU A 28 -31.97 -5.64 -10.89
CA LEU A 28 -32.77 -4.42 -10.96
C LEU A 28 -34.17 -4.67 -11.55
N LEU A 29 -34.28 -5.54 -12.56
CA LEU A 29 -35.56 -5.99 -13.13
C LEU A 29 -36.43 -6.77 -12.13
N SER A 30 -35.78 -7.49 -11.22
CA SER A 30 -36.43 -8.25 -10.15
C SER A 30 -36.77 -7.39 -8.93
N THR A 31 -36.18 -6.19 -8.82
CA THR A 31 -36.37 -5.24 -7.71
C THR A 31 -36.78 -3.85 -8.20
N PRO A 32 -37.96 -3.67 -8.83
CA PRO A 32 -38.41 -2.37 -9.36
C PRO A 32 -38.52 -1.27 -8.30
N ASP A 33 -38.77 -1.62 -7.04
CA ASP A 33 -38.83 -0.68 -5.92
C ASP A 33 -37.49 0.04 -5.71
N ALA A 34 -36.37 -0.64 -5.98
CA ALA A 34 -35.04 -0.04 -5.93
C ALA A 34 -34.83 1.00 -7.05
N TYR A 35 -35.43 0.77 -8.23
CA TYR A 35 -35.42 1.77 -9.29
C TYR A 35 -36.13 3.05 -8.86
N LEU A 36 -37.30 2.93 -8.24
CA LEU A 36 -38.07 4.09 -7.76
C LEU A 36 -37.32 4.85 -6.67
N LEU A 37 -36.67 4.13 -5.75
CA LEU A 37 -35.90 4.74 -4.66
C LEU A 37 -34.65 5.48 -5.14
N TYR A 38 -33.96 4.93 -6.16
CA TYR A 38 -32.68 5.45 -6.66
C TYR A 38 -32.78 5.96 -8.11
N GLU A 39 -33.94 6.41 -8.56
CA GLU A 39 -34.18 6.73 -9.98
C GLU A 39 -33.17 7.78 -10.48
N ARG A 40 -32.96 8.83 -9.69
CA ARG A 40 -32.05 9.92 -10.03
C ARG A 40 -30.62 9.41 -10.20
N GLU A 41 -30.16 8.58 -9.26
CA GLU A 41 -28.81 8.02 -9.21
C GLU A 41 -28.59 7.00 -10.33
N LEU A 42 -29.55 6.11 -10.59
CA LEU A 42 -29.49 5.13 -11.68
C LEU A 42 -29.49 5.78 -13.05
N ARG A 43 -30.28 6.85 -13.24
CA ARG A 43 -30.25 7.64 -14.48
C ARG A 43 -28.93 8.38 -14.64
N ALA A 44 -28.38 8.94 -13.57
CA ALA A 44 -27.08 9.59 -13.61
C ALA A 44 -25.96 8.60 -13.95
N LEU A 45 -25.98 7.42 -13.32
CA LEU A 45 -25.06 6.33 -13.58
C LEU A 45 -25.15 5.84 -15.03
N SER A 46 -26.36 5.63 -15.54
CA SER A 46 -26.61 5.23 -16.95
C SER A 46 -26.03 6.25 -17.94
N ARG A 47 -26.30 7.55 -17.73
CA ARG A 47 -25.74 8.61 -18.58
C ARG A 47 -24.22 8.63 -18.53
N GLU A 48 -23.64 8.48 -17.34
CA GLU A 48 -22.19 8.56 -17.19
C GLU A 48 -21.46 7.36 -17.81
N LEU A 49 -22.08 6.19 -17.76
CA LEU A 49 -21.58 4.94 -18.33
C LEU A 49 -21.74 4.86 -19.85
N THR A 50 -22.66 5.62 -20.44
CA THR A 50 -22.92 5.60 -21.88
C THR A 50 -21.64 5.86 -22.68
N GLY A 51 -21.22 4.86 -23.48
CA GLY A 51 -19.99 4.94 -24.29
C GLY A 51 -18.68 4.81 -23.50
N LYS A 52 -18.72 4.54 -22.19
CA LYS A 52 -17.54 4.39 -21.32
C LYS A 52 -17.47 3.00 -20.71
N LYS A 53 -16.25 2.47 -20.58
CA LYS A 53 -16.02 1.17 -19.90
C LYS A 53 -16.20 1.27 -18.38
N THR A 54 -15.79 2.40 -17.80
CA THR A 54 -15.74 2.63 -16.36
C THR A 54 -16.50 3.90 -15.98
N LEU A 55 -16.96 3.93 -14.74
CA LEU A 55 -17.42 5.13 -14.04
C LEU A 55 -16.19 5.88 -13.54
N GLY A 56 -15.80 6.94 -14.27
CA GLY A 56 -14.56 7.67 -14.04
C GLY A 56 -13.36 7.14 -14.85
N ASP A 57 -12.29 7.91 -14.85
CA ASP A 57 -11.04 7.68 -15.58
C ASP A 57 -9.80 7.59 -14.65
N GLY A 58 -10.04 7.43 -13.35
CA GLY A 58 -8.99 7.40 -12.34
C GLY A 58 -8.39 8.76 -11.95
N ARG A 59 -8.88 9.89 -12.50
CA ARG A 59 -8.35 11.23 -12.15
C ARG A 59 -8.96 11.82 -10.89
N LEU A 60 -10.23 11.52 -10.63
CA LEU A 60 -10.97 12.03 -9.48
C LEU A 60 -10.87 11.09 -8.30
N SER A 61 -10.77 11.62 -7.09
CA SER A 61 -11.04 10.83 -5.89
C SER A 61 -12.46 10.25 -5.92
N LEU A 62 -12.68 9.20 -5.14
CA LEU A 62 -13.98 8.55 -5.04
C LEU A 62 -15.10 9.55 -4.67
N ARG A 63 -14.81 10.51 -3.79
CA ARG A 63 -15.76 11.55 -3.36
C ARG A 63 -16.05 12.59 -4.45
N GLU A 64 -15.02 13.05 -5.16
CA GLU A 64 -15.18 13.97 -6.30
C GLU A 64 -15.96 13.32 -7.44
N LEU A 65 -15.68 12.04 -7.74
CA LEU A 65 -16.43 11.24 -8.71
C LEU A 65 -17.88 11.07 -8.25
N SER A 66 -18.09 10.70 -6.99
CA SER A 66 -19.41 10.52 -6.40
C SER A 66 -20.24 11.81 -6.50
N TYR A 67 -19.67 12.95 -6.13
CA TYR A 67 -20.35 14.23 -6.23
C TYR A 67 -20.62 14.64 -7.68
N ARG A 68 -19.66 14.44 -8.59
CA ARG A 68 -19.83 14.76 -10.02
C ARG A 68 -20.98 13.98 -10.66
N VAL A 69 -21.13 12.71 -10.32
CA VAL A 69 -22.13 11.84 -10.94
C VAL A 69 -23.47 11.96 -10.23
N PHE A 70 -23.47 11.94 -8.89
CA PHE A 70 -24.70 11.79 -8.10
C PHE A 70 -25.15 13.05 -7.37
N GLY A 71 -24.30 14.10 -7.31
CA GLY A 71 -24.54 15.27 -6.46
C GLY A 71 -24.39 14.98 -4.97
N ASP A 72 -23.90 13.79 -4.61
CA ASP A 72 -23.65 13.32 -3.25
C ASP A 72 -22.25 12.71 -3.17
N GLU A 73 -21.37 13.35 -2.43
CA GLU A 73 -19.97 12.96 -2.20
C GLU A 73 -19.83 11.62 -1.44
N LYS A 74 -20.88 11.16 -0.75
CA LYS A 74 -20.88 9.93 0.08
C LYS A 74 -21.53 8.74 -0.63
N PHE A 75 -22.20 8.95 -1.76
CA PHE A 75 -22.96 7.89 -2.43
C PHE A 75 -22.11 6.69 -2.89
N LEU A 76 -20.82 6.88 -3.17
CA LEU A 76 -19.89 5.79 -3.51
C LEU A 76 -18.98 5.35 -2.36
N ALA A 77 -19.15 5.89 -1.15
CA ALA A 77 -18.31 5.51 0.00
C ALA A 77 -18.44 4.01 0.32
N LEU A 78 -17.41 3.40 0.92
CA LEU A 78 -17.35 1.95 1.19
C LEU A 78 -18.62 1.37 1.82
N GLU A 79 -19.18 2.06 2.82
CA GLU A 79 -20.38 1.62 3.57
C GLU A 79 -21.69 2.26 3.09
N SER A 80 -21.68 2.94 1.94
CA SER A 80 -22.84 3.65 1.43
C SER A 80 -23.85 2.74 0.74
N GLU A 81 -25.11 3.18 0.71
CA GLU A 81 -26.17 2.51 -0.04
C GLU A 81 -25.89 2.46 -1.55
N GLY A 82 -25.23 3.47 -2.12
CA GLY A 82 -24.84 3.46 -3.53
C GLY A 82 -23.77 2.41 -3.84
N ARG A 83 -22.81 2.18 -2.93
CA ARG A 83 -21.85 1.07 -3.08
C ARG A 83 -22.53 -0.30 -3.02
N LYS A 84 -23.49 -0.48 -2.10
CA LYS A 84 -24.32 -1.69 -2.03
C LYS A 84 -25.14 -1.89 -3.30
N LEU A 85 -25.74 -0.82 -3.83
CA LEU A 85 -26.51 -0.84 -5.07
C LEU A 85 -25.65 -1.30 -6.26
N LEU A 86 -24.43 -0.75 -6.41
CA LEU A 86 -23.48 -1.20 -7.44
C LEU A 86 -23.12 -2.68 -7.28
N HIS A 87 -22.88 -3.13 -6.05
CA HIS A 87 -22.59 -4.53 -5.77
C HIS A 87 -23.72 -5.46 -6.21
N LEU A 88 -24.96 -5.12 -5.85
CA LEU A 88 -26.16 -5.90 -6.21
C LEU A 88 -26.42 -5.93 -7.73
N MET A 89 -26.02 -4.89 -8.46
CA MET A 89 -26.07 -4.85 -9.93
C MET A 89 -24.85 -5.50 -10.61
N GLY A 90 -23.89 -6.04 -9.86
CA GLY A 90 -22.67 -6.64 -10.41
C GLY A 90 -21.70 -5.61 -11.00
N LEU A 91 -21.73 -4.37 -10.51
CA LEU A 91 -20.95 -3.23 -11.01
C LEU A 91 -19.90 -2.73 -10.00
N SER A 92 -19.47 -3.56 -9.05
CA SER A 92 -18.46 -3.19 -8.06
C SER A 92 -17.17 -2.64 -8.69
N ASP A 93 -16.77 -3.23 -9.81
CA ASP A 93 -15.48 -3.00 -10.48
C ASP A 93 -15.54 -1.93 -11.57
N VAL A 94 -16.73 -1.37 -11.86
CA VAL A 94 -16.84 -0.32 -12.88
C VAL A 94 -16.29 1.01 -12.39
N VAL A 95 -16.19 1.20 -11.07
CA VAL A 95 -15.73 2.45 -10.46
C VAL A 95 -14.23 2.59 -10.63
N SER A 96 -13.80 3.58 -11.40
CA SER A 96 -12.40 3.94 -11.59
C SER A 96 -12.15 5.32 -10.99
N SER A 97 -11.78 5.34 -9.72
CA SER A 97 -11.37 6.54 -9.00
C SER A 97 -9.89 6.52 -8.68
N ARG A 98 -9.30 7.71 -8.55
CA ARG A 98 -7.95 7.91 -8.02
C ARG A 98 -7.85 7.28 -6.63
N PRO A 99 -6.80 6.47 -6.35
CA PRO A 99 -6.50 6.01 -5.00
C PRO A 99 -6.42 7.18 -4.03
N GLN A 100 -6.95 7.00 -2.82
CA GLN A 100 -6.92 8.04 -1.81
C GLN A 100 -5.56 8.08 -1.14
N VAL A 101 -4.94 9.25 -1.09
CA VAL A 101 -3.71 9.46 -0.30
C VAL A 101 -4.07 9.37 1.18
N LYS A 102 -3.50 8.40 1.89
CA LYS A 102 -3.61 8.30 3.35
C LYS A 102 -2.62 9.28 4.00
N LEU A 103 -3.14 10.18 4.84
CA LEU A 103 -2.36 11.20 5.56
C LEU A 103 -1.35 10.63 6.58
N GLU A 104 -1.46 9.33 6.91
CA GLU A 104 -0.75 8.70 8.02
C GLU A 104 0.67 8.21 7.68
N LEU A 105 1.09 8.24 6.41
CA LEU A 105 2.43 7.82 6.00
C LEU A 105 3.31 9.02 5.67
N LEU A 106 4.22 9.33 6.58
CA LEU A 106 5.26 10.32 6.35
C LEU A 106 6.23 9.79 5.27
N HIS A 107 6.34 10.51 4.17
CA HIS A 107 7.23 10.13 3.08
C HIS A 107 7.84 11.34 2.40
N HIS A 108 8.99 11.12 1.75
CA HIS A 108 9.67 12.10 0.94
C HIS A 108 10.08 11.48 -0.40
N ILE A 109 9.42 11.89 -1.48
CA ILE A 109 9.70 11.46 -2.85
C ILE A 109 9.84 12.73 -3.70
N PRO A 110 11.07 13.24 -3.92
CA PRO A 110 11.28 14.56 -4.51
C PRO A 110 10.72 14.74 -5.92
N ARG A 111 10.66 13.64 -6.71
CA ARG A 111 10.25 13.66 -8.11
C ARG A 111 9.55 12.36 -8.48
N HIS A 112 8.57 12.47 -9.38
CA HIS A 112 7.97 11.32 -10.04
C HIS A 112 9.00 10.61 -10.93
N HIS A 113 8.93 9.28 -10.95
CA HIS A 113 9.66 8.43 -11.87
C HIS A 113 8.77 7.25 -12.29
N ARG A 114 8.92 6.77 -13.54
CA ARG A 114 8.22 5.56 -14.02
C ARG A 114 8.59 4.31 -13.21
N HIS A 115 9.84 4.24 -12.76
CA HIS A 115 10.34 3.17 -11.90
C HIS A 115 10.89 3.77 -10.61
N LEU A 116 10.32 3.37 -9.47
CA LEU A 116 10.70 3.88 -8.16
C LEU A 116 11.46 2.82 -7.35
N ARG A 117 12.38 3.32 -6.52
CA ARG A 117 13.08 2.55 -5.49
C ARG A 117 12.89 3.34 -4.21
N LEU A 118 12.03 2.85 -3.33
CA LEU A 118 11.63 3.54 -2.10
C LEU A 118 12.22 2.80 -0.91
N VAL A 119 12.86 3.51 0.00
CA VAL A 119 13.29 2.93 1.27
C VAL A 119 12.16 3.07 2.28
N VAL A 120 11.77 1.98 2.94
CA VAL A 120 10.91 2.03 4.12
C VAL A 120 11.80 1.92 5.35
N SER A 121 11.88 3.01 6.11
CA SER A 121 12.65 3.10 7.35
C SER A 121 11.76 2.76 8.54
N GLU A 122 12.22 1.90 9.44
CA GLU A 122 11.52 1.61 10.69
C GLU A 122 11.56 2.81 11.65
N ASN A 123 12.74 3.38 11.85
CA ASN A 123 13.01 4.45 12.82
C ASN A 123 13.00 5.84 12.17
N LEU A 124 12.70 6.85 12.99
CA LEU A 124 12.55 8.24 12.55
C LEU A 124 13.89 8.91 12.25
N ASP A 125 14.92 8.70 13.06
CA ASP A 125 16.23 9.35 12.86
C ASP A 125 16.90 8.93 11.53
N PRO A 126 16.97 7.63 11.17
CA PRO A 126 17.42 7.20 9.84
C PRO A 126 16.55 7.77 8.71
N TRP A 127 15.23 7.87 8.92
CA TRP A 127 14.32 8.50 7.95
C TRP A 127 14.67 9.98 7.73
N VAL A 128 14.89 10.76 8.81
CA VAL A 128 15.26 12.18 8.74
C VAL A 128 16.58 12.35 8.01
N ASN A 129 17.58 11.51 8.33
CA ASN A 129 18.90 11.54 7.69
C ASN A 129 18.78 11.30 6.18
N MET A 130 18.06 10.26 5.75
CA MET A 130 17.83 9.97 4.33
C MET A 130 17.06 11.09 3.63
N ARG A 131 16.00 11.60 4.27
CA ARG A 131 15.23 12.73 3.74
C ARG A 131 16.12 13.95 3.54
N ASN A 132 16.98 14.28 4.51
CA ASN A 132 17.86 15.44 4.43
C ASN A 132 18.94 15.27 3.37
N ALA A 133 19.58 14.09 3.29
CA ALA A 133 20.49 13.74 2.22
C ALA A 133 19.85 13.93 0.84
N MET A 134 18.59 13.53 0.66
CA MET A 134 17.88 13.69 -0.60
C MET A 134 17.43 15.12 -0.88
N TYR A 135 16.89 15.80 0.13
CA TYR A 135 16.24 17.11 -0.01
C TYR A 135 17.21 18.28 0.05
N LEU A 136 18.11 18.30 1.04
CA LEU A 136 19.06 19.38 1.29
C LEU A 136 20.29 19.22 0.39
N ASP A 137 20.86 18.01 0.36
CA ASP A 137 22.12 17.77 -0.34
C ASP A 137 21.91 17.32 -1.80
N GLY A 138 20.67 17.04 -2.19
CA GLY A 138 20.32 16.59 -3.54
C GLY A 138 20.86 15.19 -3.89
N ARG A 139 21.22 14.38 -2.88
CA ARG A 139 21.76 13.03 -3.09
C ARG A 139 20.70 12.14 -3.73
N LYS A 140 21.14 11.42 -4.76
CA LYS A 140 20.32 10.43 -5.49
C LYS A 140 20.69 9.00 -5.12
N ARG A 141 21.83 8.83 -4.47
CA ARG A 141 22.33 7.54 -4.02
C ARG A 141 22.49 7.58 -2.51
N LEU A 142 22.01 6.55 -1.85
CA LEU A 142 22.18 6.31 -0.41
C LEU A 142 22.84 4.94 -0.26
N PHE A 143 23.90 4.86 0.53
CA PHE A 143 24.72 3.65 0.66
C PHE A 143 25.20 3.08 -0.70
N GLY A 144 25.46 3.97 -1.67
CA GLY A 144 25.89 3.62 -3.04
C GLY A 144 24.76 3.22 -3.99
N GLU A 145 23.55 3.00 -3.51
CA GLU A 145 22.40 2.58 -4.32
C GLU A 145 21.48 3.73 -4.69
N ARG A 146 20.92 3.69 -5.91
CA ARG A 146 19.92 4.68 -6.35
C ARG A 146 18.65 4.53 -5.51
N VAL A 147 18.23 5.61 -4.87
CA VAL A 147 16.99 5.72 -4.09
C VAL A 147 16.19 6.92 -4.61
N HIS A 148 14.88 6.74 -4.75
CA HIS A 148 13.95 7.74 -5.28
C HIS A 148 13.04 8.34 -4.21
N GLY A 149 12.96 7.72 -3.04
CA GLY A 149 12.27 8.30 -1.89
C GLY A 149 12.41 7.44 -0.65
N VAL A 150 11.95 8.00 0.45
CA VAL A 150 11.94 7.35 1.76
C VAL A 150 10.54 7.47 2.38
N VAL A 151 10.08 6.39 2.99
CA VAL A 151 8.82 6.27 3.72
C VAL A 151 9.15 5.90 5.17
N PHE A 152 8.52 6.55 6.13
CA PHE A 152 8.62 6.20 7.54
C PHE A 152 7.55 5.14 7.87
N GLY A 153 7.99 3.97 8.31
CA GLY A 153 7.13 2.83 8.62
C GLY A 153 6.65 2.75 10.06
N ASN A 154 7.45 3.22 11.02
CA ASN A 154 7.13 3.25 12.45
C ASN A 154 6.67 1.91 13.04
N GLY A 155 7.14 0.77 12.53
CA GLY A 155 6.70 -0.58 12.95
C GLY A 155 5.25 -0.97 12.60
N TYR A 156 4.34 0.00 12.45
CA TYR A 156 2.90 -0.21 12.19
C TYR A 156 2.55 -0.36 10.70
N LEU A 157 3.53 -0.29 9.80
CA LEU A 157 3.28 -0.40 8.37
C LEU A 157 2.62 -1.75 7.98
N VAL A 158 2.83 -2.78 8.81
CA VAL A 158 2.29 -4.14 8.64
C VAL A 158 0.93 -4.35 9.31
N ASP A 159 0.44 -3.38 10.10
CA ASP A 159 -0.83 -3.51 10.83
C ASP A 159 -2.04 -3.17 9.97
N ASP A 160 -1.87 -2.29 8.99
CA ASP A 160 -2.88 -1.99 7.96
C ASP A 160 -2.35 -2.43 6.58
N PRO A 161 -2.88 -3.54 6.02
CA PRO A 161 -2.40 -4.11 4.77
C PRO A 161 -2.70 -3.24 3.54
N HIS A 162 -3.32 -2.07 3.72
CA HIS A 162 -3.58 -1.10 2.67
C HIS A 162 -2.67 0.14 2.75
N LYS A 163 -2.02 0.43 3.88
CA LYS A 163 -1.21 1.66 4.06
C LYS A 163 -0.16 1.86 2.97
N LEU A 164 0.78 0.91 2.86
CA LEU A 164 1.85 0.98 1.87
C LEU A 164 1.35 0.76 0.43
N PRO A 165 0.48 -0.24 0.12
CA PRO A 165 -0.02 -0.40 -1.24
C PRO A 165 -0.78 0.81 -1.77
N ASP A 166 -1.64 1.45 -0.96
CA ASP A 166 -2.40 2.63 -1.38
C ASP A 166 -1.47 3.81 -1.67
N LEU A 167 -0.44 4.01 -0.83
CA LEU A 167 0.60 4.99 -1.09
C LEU A 167 1.28 4.69 -2.43
N ILE A 168 1.77 3.46 -2.64
CA ILE A 168 2.43 3.04 -3.88
C ILE A 168 1.53 3.28 -5.10
N ALA A 169 0.26 2.87 -5.03
CA ALA A 169 -0.71 3.07 -6.11
C ALA A 169 -0.93 4.56 -6.41
N SER A 170 -0.92 5.42 -5.38
CA SER A 170 -1.09 6.87 -5.55
C SER A 170 0.10 7.56 -6.26
N LEU A 171 1.28 6.94 -6.27
CA LEU A 171 2.48 7.49 -6.91
C LEU A 171 2.42 7.42 -8.44
N GLY A 172 1.55 6.57 -9.01
CA GLY A 172 1.40 6.42 -10.46
C GLY A 172 2.69 6.00 -11.16
N ALA A 173 3.51 5.16 -10.51
CA ALA A 173 4.67 4.53 -11.11
C ALA A 173 4.29 3.18 -11.74
N GLU A 174 5.01 2.76 -12.77
CA GLU A 174 4.81 1.48 -13.45
C GLU A 174 5.42 0.31 -12.68
N ASP A 175 6.55 0.56 -12.01
CA ASP A 175 7.22 -0.39 -11.13
C ASP A 175 7.70 0.31 -9.86
N VAL A 176 7.46 -0.32 -8.72
CA VAL A 176 7.93 0.16 -7.42
C VAL A 176 8.64 -0.98 -6.70
N ARG A 177 9.92 -0.75 -6.41
CA ARG A 177 10.72 -1.59 -5.53
C ARG A 177 10.82 -0.94 -4.18
N VAL A 178 10.43 -1.69 -3.15
CA VAL A 178 10.50 -1.28 -1.76
C VAL A 178 11.72 -1.94 -1.13
N LEU A 179 12.64 -1.12 -0.63
CA LEU A 179 13.81 -1.51 0.13
C LEU A 179 13.46 -1.36 1.61
N TYR A 180 13.26 -2.46 2.34
CA TYR A 180 13.02 -2.37 3.77
C TYR A 180 14.33 -2.17 4.53
N TRP A 181 14.36 -1.19 5.43
CA TRP A 181 15.46 -0.95 6.35
C TRP A 181 14.88 -0.77 7.76
N GLY A 182 15.15 -1.75 8.61
CA GLY A 182 14.83 -1.74 10.04
C GLY A 182 16.02 -2.19 10.88
N ASP A 183 15.78 -2.34 12.18
CA ASP A 183 16.77 -2.87 13.11
C ASP A 183 17.18 -4.31 12.75
N ILE A 184 18.41 -4.70 13.12
CA ILE A 184 18.81 -6.12 13.07
C ILE A 184 18.51 -6.72 14.45
N ASP A 185 17.28 -7.17 14.60
CA ASP A 185 16.78 -8.00 15.68
C ASP A 185 15.67 -8.92 15.15
N ARG A 186 14.95 -9.64 16.03
CA ARG A 186 13.87 -10.53 15.58
C ARG A 186 12.63 -9.77 15.11
N ALA A 187 12.31 -8.62 15.71
CA ALA A 187 11.15 -7.81 15.35
C ALA A 187 11.30 -7.16 13.97
N GLY A 188 12.44 -6.51 13.71
CA GLY A 188 12.75 -5.88 12.43
C GLY A 188 12.74 -6.87 11.27
N LEU A 189 13.32 -8.06 11.45
CA LEU A 189 13.24 -9.13 10.44
C LEU A 189 11.83 -9.72 10.27
N SER A 190 11.03 -9.77 11.35
CA SER A 190 9.62 -10.16 11.28
C SER A 190 8.78 -9.16 10.49
N ILE A 191 9.07 -7.86 10.62
CA ILE A 191 8.43 -6.82 9.80
C ILE A 191 8.81 -6.99 8.32
N LEU A 192 10.09 -7.22 8.01
CA LEU A 192 10.54 -7.52 6.65
C LEU A 192 9.77 -8.70 6.04
N ALA A 193 9.64 -9.80 6.79
CA ALA A 193 8.88 -10.98 6.34
C ALA A 193 7.41 -10.66 6.08
N LYS A 194 6.74 -9.97 7.02
CA LYS A 194 5.34 -9.57 6.86
C LYS A 194 5.13 -8.62 5.67
N LEU A 195 6.07 -7.71 5.42
CA LEU A 195 6.02 -6.82 4.25
C LEU A 195 6.19 -7.61 2.94
N ALA A 196 7.07 -8.60 2.91
CA ALA A 196 7.23 -9.48 1.76
C ALA A 196 5.93 -10.27 1.47
N ASP A 197 5.29 -10.83 2.50
CA ASP A 197 4.01 -11.52 2.39
C ASP A 197 2.90 -10.58 1.88
N MET A 198 2.81 -9.37 2.43
CA MET A 198 1.82 -8.35 2.00
C MET A 198 2.02 -7.89 0.55
N ALA A 199 3.25 -7.91 0.07
CA ALA A 199 3.62 -7.43 -1.26
C ALA A 199 3.26 -8.43 -2.36
N GLU A 200 3.01 -9.70 -2.03
CA GLU A 200 2.73 -10.77 -3.00
C GLU A 200 1.59 -10.38 -3.95
N GLY A 201 1.91 -10.30 -5.25
CA GLY A 201 0.98 -9.90 -6.30
C GLY A 201 0.67 -8.39 -6.38
N ARG A 202 1.30 -7.54 -5.56
CA ARG A 202 1.04 -6.09 -5.50
C ARG A 202 2.25 -5.22 -5.85
N PHE A 203 3.42 -5.49 -5.28
CA PHE A 203 4.68 -4.75 -5.53
C PHE A 203 5.90 -5.58 -5.07
N ASN A 204 7.11 -5.07 -5.28
CA ASN A 204 8.33 -5.80 -4.93
C ASN A 204 8.88 -5.30 -3.58
N VAL A 205 9.18 -6.22 -2.65
CA VAL A 205 9.86 -5.93 -1.38
C VAL A 205 11.17 -6.70 -1.31
N GLU A 206 12.26 -6.01 -0.97
CA GLU A 206 13.58 -6.59 -0.74
C GLU A 206 14.23 -5.91 0.48
N PRO A 207 15.12 -6.57 1.24
CA PRO A 207 15.89 -5.88 2.26
C PRO A 207 16.81 -4.84 1.62
N PHE A 208 17.07 -3.73 2.31
CA PHE A 208 18.06 -2.75 1.87
C PHE A 208 19.48 -3.26 2.18
N VAL A 209 19.92 -4.24 1.40
CA VAL A 209 21.17 -5.01 1.62
C VAL A 209 22.38 -4.11 1.85
N ALA A 210 22.51 -3.01 1.09
CA ALA A 210 23.62 -2.08 1.25
C ALA A 210 23.70 -1.50 2.68
N ALA A 211 22.57 -1.09 3.26
CA ALA A 211 22.48 -0.59 4.62
C ALA A 211 22.79 -1.70 5.64
N TYR A 212 22.12 -2.86 5.53
CA TYR A 212 22.33 -3.99 6.45
C TYR A 212 23.78 -4.47 6.49
N ARG A 213 24.47 -4.49 5.33
CA ARG A 213 25.89 -4.87 5.29
C ARG A 213 26.78 -3.85 5.98
N LEU A 214 26.46 -2.55 5.87
CA LEU A 214 27.21 -1.52 6.58
C LEU A 214 26.96 -1.60 8.09
N MET A 215 25.71 -1.83 8.52
CA MET A 215 25.36 -2.08 9.93
C MET A 215 26.16 -3.26 10.50
N LEU A 216 26.16 -4.40 9.80
CA LEU A 216 26.91 -5.59 10.23
C LEU A 216 28.41 -5.31 10.33
N ARG A 217 29.00 -4.56 9.38
CA ARG A 217 30.42 -4.21 9.45
C ARG A 217 30.73 -3.33 10.65
N ARG A 218 29.95 -2.27 10.88
CA ARG A 218 30.10 -1.38 12.04
C ARG A 218 29.94 -2.15 13.35
N ALA A 219 28.96 -3.05 13.42
CA ALA A 219 28.74 -3.90 14.59
C ALA A 219 29.91 -4.86 14.82
N MET A 220 30.41 -5.55 13.78
CA MET A 220 31.56 -6.45 13.87
C MET A 220 32.87 -5.74 14.24
N GLU A 221 33.04 -4.48 13.84
CA GLU A 221 34.18 -3.63 14.22
C GLU A 221 34.09 -3.21 15.69
N ARG A 222 32.88 -2.88 16.17
CA ARG A 222 32.63 -2.44 17.54
C ARG A 222 32.60 -3.59 18.54
N PHE A 223 31.99 -4.70 18.15
CA PHE A 223 31.72 -5.90 18.93
C PHE A 223 32.12 -7.13 18.10
N PRO A 224 33.40 -7.53 18.11
CA PRO A 224 33.85 -8.72 17.36
C PRO A 224 33.10 -9.99 17.77
N ASP A 225 32.71 -10.10 19.04
CA ASP A 225 31.78 -11.11 19.53
C ASP A 225 30.32 -10.60 19.36
N PRO A 226 29.47 -11.26 18.55
CA PRO A 226 28.08 -10.86 18.38
C PRO A 226 27.25 -10.83 19.68
N LEU A 227 27.64 -11.57 20.72
CA LEU A 227 26.92 -11.62 22.00
C LEU A 227 27.15 -10.38 22.87
N GLU A 228 28.13 -9.55 22.54
CA GLU A 228 28.37 -8.26 23.18
C GLU A 228 27.41 -7.17 22.70
N ASN A 229 26.67 -7.42 21.61
CA ASN A 229 25.57 -6.54 21.22
C ASN A 229 24.48 -6.51 22.30
N GLU A 230 23.72 -5.42 22.30
CA GLU A 230 22.65 -5.17 23.25
C GLU A 230 21.63 -6.32 23.24
N PRO A 231 21.26 -6.89 24.41
CA PRO A 231 20.21 -7.88 24.49
C PRO A 231 18.82 -7.25 24.30
N THR A 232 17.91 -8.01 23.71
CA THR A 232 16.49 -7.68 23.60
C THR A 232 15.66 -8.63 24.46
N ASP A 233 14.42 -8.25 24.78
CA ASP A 233 13.44 -9.11 25.43
C ASP A 233 12.72 -10.07 24.46
N GLN A 234 13.13 -10.09 23.19
CA GLN A 234 12.47 -10.80 22.07
C GLN A 234 12.75 -12.31 22.03
N SER A 235 13.21 -12.92 23.12
CA SER A 235 13.51 -14.36 23.19
C SER A 235 12.31 -15.26 22.80
N SER A 236 11.08 -14.78 23.02
CA SER A 236 9.82 -15.44 22.67
C SER A 236 9.34 -15.17 21.25
N VAL A 237 9.92 -14.19 20.55
CA VAL A 237 9.57 -13.85 19.16
C VAL A 237 10.16 -14.92 18.24
N PRO A 238 9.37 -15.56 17.36
CA PRO A 238 9.90 -16.52 16.39
C PRO A 238 10.85 -15.83 15.40
N VAL A 239 11.96 -16.49 15.08
CA VAL A 239 12.85 -16.04 14.01
C VAL A 239 12.15 -16.20 12.67
N ARG A 240 11.94 -15.10 11.96
CA ARG A 240 11.39 -15.04 10.59
C ARG A 240 12.12 -13.99 9.76
N GLY A 241 12.17 -14.17 8.45
CA GLY A 241 12.74 -13.19 7.52
C GLY A 241 14.27 -13.16 7.47
N LEU A 242 14.94 -14.02 8.24
CA LEU A 242 16.39 -14.17 8.23
C LEU A 242 16.88 -14.57 6.83
N GLU A 243 16.19 -15.53 6.22
CA GLU A 243 16.44 -16.05 4.88
C GLU A 243 16.34 -14.99 3.77
N LEU A 244 15.52 -13.94 3.97
CA LEU A 244 15.34 -12.86 3.01
C LEU A 244 16.60 -11.98 2.91
N LEU A 245 17.34 -11.83 4.01
CA LEU A 245 18.57 -11.06 4.07
C LEU A 245 19.81 -11.93 3.85
N GLU A 246 19.82 -13.14 4.44
CA GLU A 246 21.02 -13.96 4.56
C GLU A 246 21.67 -14.30 3.21
N GLY A 247 20.86 -14.66 2.21
CA GLY A 247 21.36 -15.03 0.88
C GLY A 247 22.16 -13.93 0.17
N SER A 248 22.04 -12.69 0.63
CA SER A 248 22.72 -11.51 0.07
C SER A 248 24.00 -11.13 0.83
N LEU A 249 24.38 -11.87 1.86
CA LEU A 249 25.51 -11.56 2.75
C LEU A 249 26.75 -12.42 2.47
N LYS A 250 27.94 -11.90 2.83
CA LYS A 250 29.16 -12.72 2.89
C LYS A 250 29.04 -13.72 4.05
N LYS A 251 29.72 -14.88 3.95
CA LYS A 251 29.73 -15.91 5.01
C LYS A 251 29.95 -15.37 6.43
N ARG A 252 30.91 -14.45 6.60
CA ARG A 252 31.21 -13.84 7.90
C ARG A 252 30.07 -12.91 8.39
N GLU A 253 29.51 -12.11 7.47
CA GLU A 253 28.37 -11.22 7.74
C GLU A 253 27.12 -12.05 8.12
N ALA A 254 26.84 -13.13 7.38
CA ALA A 254 25.73 -14.05 7.64
C ALA A 254 25.86 -14.80 8.97
N SER A 255 27.05 -15.31 9.29
CA SER A 255 27.29 -15.99 10.57
C SER A 255 27.12 -15.05 11.76
N TYR A 256 27.55 -13.79 11.64
CA TYR A 256 27.37 -12.79 12.67
C TYR A 256 25.90 -12.43 12.85
N LEU A 257 25.18 -12.19 11.74
CA LEU A 257 23.73 -11.97 11.73
C LEU A 257 22.98 -13.12 12.44
N ARG A 258 23.25 -14.38 12.09
CA ARG A 258 22.60 -15.54 12.74
C ARG A 258 22.78 -15.50 14.26
N SER A 259 24.01 -15.27 14.71
CA SER A 259 24.31 -15.26 16.14
C SER A 259 23.57 -14.15 16.87
N VAL A 260 23.51 -12.94 16.30
CA VAL A 260 22.71 -11.82 16.83
C VAL A 260 21.24 -12.22 16.97
N ILE A 261 20.63 -12.75 15.90
CA ILE A 261 19.20 -13.10 15.87
C ILE A 261 18.85 -14.28 16.78
N GLU A 262 19.65 -15.34 16.76
CA GLU A 262 19.44 -16.55 17.59
C GLU A 262 19.54 -16.23 19.08
N HIS A 263 20.46 -15.34 19.47
CA HIS A 263 20.67 -14.94 20.86
C HIS A 263 19.91 -13.67 21.27
N ALA A 264 18.89 -13.27 20.47
CA ALA A 264 18.03 -12.12 20.73
C ALA A 264 18.81 -10.84 21.03
N ARG A 265 19.81 -10.53 20.20
CA ARG A 265 20.58 -9.29 20.24
C ARG A 265 20.07 -8.27 19.23
N LEU A 266 20.49 -7.02 19.42
CA LEU A 266 20.10 -5.88 18.60
C LEU A 266 21.33 -5.22 17.95
N ILE A 267 21.22 -4.91 16.66
CA ILE A 267 22.01 -3.85 16.02
C ILE A 267 21.02 -2.78 15.55
N PRO A 268 20.99 -1.60 16.20
CA PRO A 268 20.02 -0.56 15.89
C PRO A 268 20.36 0.15 14.57
N GLN A 269 19.36 0.67 13.85
CA GLN A 269 19.57 1.45 12.62
C GLN A 269 20.50 2.65 12.85
N GLU A 270 20.45 3.24 14.04
CA GLU A 270 21.24 4.39 14.49
C GLU A 270 22.75 4.12 14.54
N ILE A 271 23.18 2.87 14.36
CA ILE A 271 24.61 2.57 14.12
C ILE A 271 25.12 3.24 12.83
N LEU A 272 24.21 3.56 11.89
CA LEU A 272 24.48 4.35 10.70
C LEU A 272 23.92 5.76 10.87
N THR A 273 24.73 6.75 10.52
CA THR A 273 24.41 8.17 10.70
C THR A 273 24.30 8.89 9.36
N ALA A 274 24.03 10.20 9.40
CA ALA A 274 24.03 11.03 8.19
C ALA A 274 25.38 11.02 7.44
N GLU A 275 26.50 10.77 8.13
CA GLU A 275 27.83 10.70 7.51
C GLU A 275 28.02 9.46 6.62
N ASP A 276 27.20 8.42 6.82
CA ASP A 276 27.25 7.18 6.05
C ASP A 276 26.42 7.22 4.76
N LEU A 277 25.53 8.21 4.61
CA LEU A 277 24.65 8.40 3.45
C LEU A 277 25.39 9.04 2.27
#